data_AF-A0A7Y8F040-F1
#
_entry.id   AF-A0A7Y8F040-F1
#
_cell.length_a   1.000
_cell.length_b   1.000
_cell.length_c   1.000
_cell.angle_alpha   90.00
_cell.angle_beta   90.00
_cell.angle_gamma   90.00
#
_symmetry.space_group_name_H-M   'P 1'
#
loop_
_entity.id
_entity.type
_entity.pdbx_description
1 polymer ?
#
loop_
_entity_poly.entity_id
_entity_poly.type
_entity_poly.pdbx_seq_one_letter_code
_entity_poly.pdbx_strand_id
1 'polypeptide(L)'
;WPGLLPRLLAEDGDSLALELVEGQGSTLSVGGVQLTSRHDRLAEARLQASSLPPGSAQLHVYGTGLGDLQQVLLEAPGLQRLAVHILNGALFKQVLGLLE
;
A
#
# COMPACT_ATOMS: atom_id res chain seq x y z
N TRP A 1 -10.08 4.12 13.41
CA TRP A 1 -11.22 4.13 12.45
C TRP A 1 -12.33 3.18 12.89
N PRO A 2 -13.32 3.65 13.67
CA PRO A 2 -14.29 2.78 14.33
C PRO A 2 -15.17 1.97 13.37
N GLY A 3 -15.48 2.49 12.18
CA GLY A 3 -16.25 1.75 11.17
C GLY A 3 -15.43 0.80 10.29
N LEU A 4 -14.12 1.00 10.16
CA LEU A 4 -13.26 0.18 9.31
C LEU A 4 -12.89 -1.15 9.99
N LEU A 5 -12.59 -1.10 11.28
CA LEU A 5 -12.13 -2.28 12.03
C LEU A 5 -13.14 -3.44 11.99
N PRO A 6 -14.45 -3.25 12.29
CA PRO A 6 -15.41 -4.35 12.20
C PRO A 6 -15.52 -4.94 10.80
N ARG A 7 -15.42 -4.10 9.76
CA ARG A 7 -15.42 -4.56 8.36
C ARG A 7 -14.21 -5.44 8.07
N LEU A 8 -13.00 -5.01 8.46
CA LEU A 8 -11.78 -5.79 8.25
C LEU A 8 -11.76 -7.09 9.06
N LEU A 9 -12.27 -7.08 10.30
CA LEU A 9 -12.35 -8.29 11.10
C LEU A 9 -13.25 -9.36 10.45
N ALA A 10 -14.28 -8.94 9.73
CA ALA A 10 -15.19 -9.82 8.99
C ALA A 10 -14.61 -10.36 7.66
N GLU A 11 -13.49 -9.82 7.17
CA GLU A 11 -12.84 -10.31 5.95
C GLU A 11 -12.11 -11.65 6.21
N ASP A 12 -12.27 -12.60 5.30
CA ASP A 12 -11.49 -13.83 5.29
C ASP A 12 -10.13 -13.56 4.62
N GLY A 13 -9.15 -13.24 5.45
CA GLY A 13 -7.78 -12.98 4.99
C GLY A 13 -6.98 -14.25 4.74
N ASP A 14 -7.32 -15.35 5.40
CA ASP A 14 -6.47 -16.55 5.44
C ASP A 14 -6.60 -17.38 4.16
N SER A 15 -7.66 -17.14 3.37
CA SER A 15 -7.82 -17.72 2.04
C SER A 15 -6.87 -17.14 0.99
N LEU A 16 -6.20 -16.02 1.27
CA LEU A 16 -5.25 -15.42 0.33
C LEU A 16 -3.92 -16.16 0.39
N ALA A 17 -3.51 -16.73 -0.75
CA ALA A 17 -2.17 -17.29 -0.92
C ALA A 17 -1.15 -16.15 -0.97
N LEU A 18 -0.66 -15.75 0.21
CA LEU A 18 0.37 -14.75 0.40
C LEU A 18 1.72 -15.42 0.54
N GLU A 19 2.68 -14.89 -0.20
CA GLU A 19 4.07 -15.34 -0.15
C GLU A 19 4.98 -14.14 0.07
N LEU A 20 5.90 -14.27 1.02
CA LEU A 20 7.01 -13.32 1.14
C LEU A 20 8.01 -13.61 0.02
N VAL A 21 8.26 -12.63 -0.83
CA VAL A 21 9.21 -12.72 -1.93
C VAL A 21 10.43 -11.89 -1.59
N GLU A 22 11.58 -12.57 -1.54
CA GLU A 22 12.87 -11.97 -1.21
C GLU A 22 13.63 -11.48 -2.45
N GLY A 23 14.45 -10.47 -2.24
CA GLY A 23 15.33 -9.83 -3.22
C GLY A 23 16.41 -9.02 -2.52
N GLN A 24 16.64 -7.77 -2.95
CA GLN A 24 17.45 -6.82 -2.16
C GLN A 24 16.65 -6.23 -1.00
N GLY A 25 15.32 -6.16 -1.15
CA GLY A 25 14.37 -6.04 -0.06
C GLY A 25 13.36 -7.20 -0.12
N SER A 26 12.33 -7.14 0.70
CA SER A 26 11.22 -8.10 0.68
C SER A 26 9.91 -7.42 0.25
N THR A 27 9.01 -8.21 -0.32
CA THR A 27 7.67 -7.79 -0.72
C THR A 27 6.69 -8.94 -0.54
N LEU A 28 5.39 -8.64 -0.55
CA LEU A 28 4.36 -9.68 -0.61
C LEU A 28 3.98 -9.96 -2.05
N SER A 29 3.73 -11.23 -2.33
CA SER A 29 3.13 -11.72 -3.57
C SER A 29 1.77 -12.33 -3.26
N VAL A 30 0.78 -12.02 -4.11
CA VAL A 30 -0.55 -12.63 -4.08
C VAL A 30 -0.80 -13.25 -5.45
N GLY A 31 -0.97 -14.58 -5.52
CA GLY A 31 -1.19 -15.27 -6.79
C GLY A 31 -0.09 -15.02 -7.83
N GLY A 32 1.16 -14.87 -7.38
CA GLY A 32 2.33 -14.60 -8.24
C GLY A 32 2.54 -13.13 -8.60
N VAL A 33 1.70 -12.20 -8.12
CA VAL A 33 1.84 -10.76 -8.36
C VAL A 33 2.40 -10.07 -7.12
N GLN A 34 3.56 -9.42 -7.27
CA GLN A 34 4.19 -8.64 -6.20
C GLN A 34 3.44 -7.33 -5.95
N LEU A 35 3.21 -6.99 -4.68
CA LEU A 35 2.53 -5.74 -4.27
C LEU A 35 3.41 -4.50 -4.44
N THR A 36 4.70 -4.68 -4.23
CA THR A 36 5.77 -3.68 -4.43
C THR A 36 7.03 -4.38 -4.94
N SER A 37 8.00 -3.61 -5.42
CA SER A 37 9.30 -4.07 -5.87
C SER A 37 10.04 -4.83 -4.77
N ARG A 38 10.45 -6.06 -5.06
CA ARG A 38 11.38 -6.82 -4.20
C ARG A 38 12.82 -6.32 -4.23
N HIS A 39 13.15 -5.35 -5.08
CA HIS A 39 14.52 -4.81 -5.18
C HIS A 39 14.67 -3.54 -4.37
N ASP A 40 13.75 -2.58 -4.54
CA ASP A 40 13.75 -1.32 -3.81
C ASP A 40 12.33 -0.73 -3.80
N ARG A 41 11.63 -0.91 -2.67
CA ARG A 41 10.26 -0.42 -2.47
C ARG A 41 10.18 1.10 -2.47
N LEU A 42 11.19 1.76 -1.90
CA LEU A 42 11.21 3.21 -1.77
C LEU A 42 11.52 3.88 -3.10
N ALA A 43 12.44 3.34 -3.90
CA ALA A 43 12.72 3.84 -5.23
C ALA A 43 11.49 3.71 -6.14
N GLU A 44 10.76 2.58 -6.08
CA GLU A 44 9.50 2.43 -6.80
C GLU A 44 8.47 3.47 -6.37
N ALA A 45 8.26 3.65 -5.05
CA ALA A 45 7.34 4.65 -4.52
C ALA A 45 7.69 6.07 -4.99
N ARG A 46 8.98 6.45 -4.96
CA ARG A 46 9.47 7.75 -5.45
C ARG A 46 9.27 7.92 -6.95
N LEU A 47 9.48 6.86 -7.74
CA LEU A 47 9.24 6.87 -9.18
C LEU A 47 7.75 7.05 -9.50
N GLN A 48 6.87 6.37 -8.78
CA GLN A 48 5.43 6.56 -8.94
C GLN A 48 5.01 7.99 -8.54
N ALA A 49 5.50 8.50 -7.40
CA ALA A 49 5.21 9.85 -6.94
C ALA A 49 5.71 10.94 -7.90
N SER A 50 6.88 10.77 -8.53
CA SER A 50 7.46 11.75 -9.46
C SER A 50 6.69 11.89 -10.77
N SER A 51 5.83 10.92 -11.10
CA SER A 51 4.93 11.00 -12.26
C SER A 51 3.73 11.94 -12.06
N LEU A 52 3.49 12.39 -10.82
CA LEU A 52 2.34 13.23 -10.48
C LEU A 52 2.64 14.72 -10.68
N PRO A 53 1.63 15.55 -10.99
CA PRO A 53 1.80 16.99 -11.07
C PRO A 53 2.29 17.58 -9.73
N PRO A 54 3.33 18.43 -9.74
CA PRO A 54 3.84 19.05 -8.51
C PRO A 54 2.79 19.99 -7.88
N GLY A 55 2.78 20.06 -6.56
CA GLY A 55 1.85 20.93 -5.81
C GLY A 55 0.39 20.46 -5.80
N SER A 56 0.13 19.19 -6.13
CA SER A 56 -1.21 18.60 -6.05
C SER A 56 -1.72 18.61 -4.61
N ALA A 57 -2.75 19.43 -4.34
CA ALA A 57 -3.33 19.55 -3.00
C ALA A 57 -4.15 18.31 -2.57
N GLN A 58 -4.67 17.54 -3.53
CA GLN A 58 -5.46 16.34 -3.28
C GLN A 58 -4.98 15.20 -4.16
N LEU A 59 -4.68 14.06 -3.55
CA LEU A 59 -4.24 12.85 -4.24
C LEU A 59 -5.09 11.65 -3.82
N HIS A 60 -5.30 10.73 -4.76
CA HIS A 60 -6.04 9.49 -4.56
C HIS A 60 -5.13 8.31 -4.92
N VAL A 61 -4.95 7.39 -3.98
CA VAL A 61 -4.18 6.16 -4.17
C VAL A 61 -5.15 4.99 -4.17
N TYR A 62 -5.15 4.20 -5.24
CA TYR A 62 -5.99 3.02 -5.36
C TYR A 62 -5.16 1.78 -5.03
N GLY A 63 -5.50 1.14 -3.92
CA GLY A 63 -4.69 0.09 -3.32
C GLY A 63 -3.74 0.62 -2.26
N THR A 64 -3.32 -0.25 -1.35
CA THR A 64 -2.49 0.14 -0.20
C THR A 64 -1.03 -0.25 -0.39
N GLY A 65 -0.73 -1.25 -1.24
CA GLY A 65 0.60 -1.85 -1.31
C GLY A 65 1.08 -2.21 0.09
N LEU A 66 2.34 -1.88 0.40
CA LEU A 66 2.90 -1.95 1.75
C LEU A 66 3.00 -0.59 2.45
N GLY A 67 2.42 0.48 1.89
CA GLY A 67 2.41 1.81 2.50
C GLY A 67 3.51 2.78 2.01
N ASP A 68 4.51 2.30 1.26
CA ASP A 68 5.67 3.10 0.85
C ASP A 68 5.28 4.33 0.01
N LEU A 69 4.39 4.18 -0.97
CA LEU A 69 3.91 5.29 -1.78
C LEU A 69 3.20 6.34 -0.93
N GLN A 70 2.37 5.92 0.01
CA GLN A 70 1.62 6.83 0.88
C GLN A 70 2.56 7.65 1.74
N GLN A 71 3.62 7.05 2.27
CA GLN A 71 4.65 7.76 3.02
C GLN A 71 5.34 8.82 2.15
N VAL A 72 5.78 8.45 0.95
CA VAL A 72 6.40 9.40 0.00
C VAL A 72 5.45 10.53 -0.39
N LEU A 73 4.17 10.23 -0.64
CA LEU A 73 3.19 11.26 -1.00
C LEU A 73 2.88 12.20 0.16
N LEU A 74 2.86 11.72 1.41
CA LEU A 74 2.63 12.55 2.58
C LEU A 74 3.75 13.58 2.82
N GLU A 75 4.94 13.36 2.28
CA GLU A 75 6.05 14.32 2.29
C GLU A 75 5.91 15.41 1.21
N ALA A 76 4.96 15.29 0.28
CA ALA A 76 4.84 16.20 -0.85
C ALA A 76 4.38 17.61 -0.41
N PRO A 77 5.10 18.67 -0.78
CA PRO A 77 4.74 20.03 -0.39
C PRO A 77 3.41 20.45 -1.03
N GLY A 78 2.55 21.06 -0.22
CA GLY A 78 1.23 21.54 -0.65
C GLY A 78 0.12 20.49 -0.62
N LEU A 79 0.43 19.22 -0.31
CA LEU A 79 -0.59 18.20 -0.10
C LEU A 79 -1.47 18.57 1.11
N GLN A 80 -2.78 18.61 0.88
CA GLN A 80 -3.80 18.84 1.92
C GLN A 80 -4.60 17.57 2.23
N ARG A 81 -4.72 16.67 1.27
CA ARG A 81 -5.49 15.42 1.44
C ARG A 81 -4.92 14.28 0.61
N LEU A 82 -4.64 13.15 1.27
CA LEU A 82 -4.39 11.87 0.64
C LEU A 82 -5.58 10.94 0.91
N ALA A 83 -6.28 10.52 -0.15
CA ALA A 83 -7.35 9.54 -0.07
C ALA A 83 -6.83 8.17 -0.52
N VAL A 84 -6.75 7.20 0.40
CA VAL A 84 -6.33 5.84 0.10
C VAL A 84 -7.55 4.94 -0.01
N HIS A 85 -7.74 4.30 -1.15
CA HIS A 85 -8.87 3.44 -1.45
C HIS A 85 -8.46 1.98 -1.27
N ILE A 86 -9.05 1.32 -0.27
CA ILE A 86 -8.85 -0.11 -0.02
C ILE A 86 -9.64 -0.89 -1.07
N LEU A 87 -8.93 -1.53 -2.01
CA LEU A 87 -9.54 -2.28 -3.11
C LEU A 87 -9.92 -3.71 -2.70
N ASN A 88 -9.21 -4.29 -1.73
CA ASN A 88 -9.46 -5.63 -1.22
C ASN A 88 -9.24 -5.62 0.30
N GLY A 89 -10.32 -5.87 1.06
CA GLY A 89 -10.31 -5.81 2.52
C GLY A 89 -9.51 -6.95 3.15
N ALA A 90 -9.68 -8.18 2.66
CA ALA A 90 -8.91 -9.35 3.06
C ALA A 90 -7.40 -9.14 2.88
N LEU A 91 -6.97 -8.60 1.73
CA LEU A 91 -5.55 -8.32 1.48
C LEU A 91 -5.03 -7.21 2.39
N PHE A 92 -5.81 -6.13 2.57
CA PHE A 92 -5.40 -5.04 3.45
C PHE A 92 -5.28 -5.47 4.90
N LYS A 93 -6.18 -6.33 5.39
CA LYS A 93 -6.08 -6.95 6.72
C LYS A 93 -4.75 -7.69 6.90
N GLN A 94 -4.36 -8.48 5.90
CA GLN A 94 -3.10 -9.22 5.95
C GLN A 94 -1.88 -8.29 5.93
N VAL A 95 -1.88 -7.28 5.06
CA VAL A 95 -0.81 -6.26 5.03
C VAL A 95 -0.67 -5.55 6.38
N LEU A 96 -1.77 -5.18 7.03
CA LEU A 96 -1.73 -4.54 8.35
C LEU A 96 -1.12 -5.44 9.42
N GLY A 97 -1.33 -6.76 9.35
CA GLY A 97 -0.74 -7.72 10.29
C GLY A 97 0.77 -7.91 10.13
N LEU A 98 1.36 -7.38 9.06
CA LEU A 98 2.79 -7.51 8.75
C LEU A 98 3.59 -6.25 9.07
N LEU A 99 2.92 -5.15 9.39
CA LEU A 99 3.54 -3.90 9.81
C LEU A 99 3.73 -3.95 11.33
N GLU A 100 4.98 -4.08 11.79
CA GLU A 100 5.37 -3.92 13.21
C GLU A 100 5.45 -2.44 13.63
#